data_AF-A0A392P1D6-F1
#
_entry.id   AF-A0A392P1D6-F1
#
_cell.length_a   1.000
_cell.length_b   1.000
_cell.length_c   1.000
_cell.angle_alpha   90.00
_cell.angle_beta   90.00
_cell.angle_gamma   90.00
#
_symmetry.space_group_name_H-M   'P 1'
#
loop_
_entity.id
_entity.type
_entity.pdbx_description
1 polymer ?
#
loop_
_entity_poly.entity_id
_entity_poly.type
_entity_poly.pdbx_seq_one_letter_code
_entity_poly.pdbx_strand_id
1 'polypeptide(L)'
;MRDLNASEFDQWHFAFEAASTSMIGRAALLRKVATNVENNVCILGATAIEDKLQQGVPESIESLRKAGIKVWVLTGDKQETAISIGYSSRLLTSGMTQFRIKSNNRESCRRRLQDALLMSRKNMAAPEVGNYFEGSSNGVVSTPMALIIDGTSLVYILDNELEEELFELARRCSVVLCCRVAPLQKAGIVSLVKKRTADMTLAIGD
;
A
#
# COMPACT_ATOMS: atom_id res chain seq x y z
N MET A 1 15.82 -10.02 -23.00
CA MET A 1 16.15 -10.28 -24.41
C MET A 1 16.42 -11.77 -24.58
N ARG A 2 15.81 -12.36 -25.60
CA ARG A 2 16.10 -13.72 -26.07
C ARG A 2 16.06 -13.64 -27.58
N ASP A 3 17.09 -14.13 -28.25
CA ASP A 3 17.08 -14.26 -29.70
C ASP A 3 16.28 -15.52 -30.05
N LEU A 4 15.36 -15.37 -31.01
CA LEU A 4 14.56 -16.47 -31.54
C LEU A 4 15.08 -16.81 -32.91
N ASN A 5 15.26 -18.10 -33.18
CA ASN A 5 15.51 -18.53 -34.55
C ASN A 5 14.20 -18.53 -35.36
N ALA A 6 14.33 -18.61 -36.70
CA ALA A 6 13.18 -18.55 -37.60
C ALA A 6 12.14 -19.64 -37.32
N SER A 7 12.57 -20.88 -37.05
CA SER A 7 11.65 -21.98 -36.76
C SER A 7 10.90 -21.78 -35.45
N GLU A 8 11.54 -21.27 -34.41
CA GLU A 8 10.88 -20.94 -33.14
C GLU A 8 9.85 -19.83 -33.34
N PHE A 9 10.21 -18.80 -34.12
CA PHE A 9 9.31 -17.70 -34.45
C PHE A 9 8.10 -18.19 -35.25
N ASP A 10 8.29 -18.98 -36.30
CA ASP A 10 7.20 -19.47 -37.16
C ASP A 10 6.22 -20.34 -36.36
N GLN A 11 6.73 -21.23 -35.51
CA GLN A 11 5.90 -22.06 -34.63
C GLN A 11 5.09 -21.21 -33.64
N TRP A 12 5.72 -20.22 -33.02
CA TRP A 12 5.04 -19.31 -32.10
C TRP A 12 4.00 -18.45 -32.83
N HIS A 13 4.34 -17.92 -34.01
CA HIS A 13 3.47 -17.05 -34.79
C HIS A 13 2.23 -17.79 -35.27
N PHE A 14 2.37 -19.03 -35.73
CA PHE A 14 1.23 -19.88 -36.07
C PHE A 14 0.27 -20.08 -34.88
N ALA A 15 0.83 -20.38 -33.70
CA ALA A 15 0.03 -20.53 -32.48
C ALA A 15 -0.62 -19.21 -32.04
N PHE A 16 0.06 -18.09 -32.24
CA PHE A 16 -0.46 -16.75 -31.95
C PHE A 16 -1.64 -16.41 -32.85
N GLU A 17 -1.52 -16.62 -34.16
CA GLU A 17 -2.60 -16.37 -35.13
C GLU A 17 -3.85 -17.17 -34.76
N ALA A 18 -3.71 -18.48 -34.53
CA ALA A 18 -4.81 -19.35 -34.10
C ALA A 18 -5.44 -18.89 -32.78
N ALA A 19 -4.64 -18.45 -31.81
CA ALA A 19 -5.15 -17.90 -30.56
C ALA A 19 -5.87 -16.57 -30.76
N SER A 20 -5.36 -15.71 -31.66
CA SER A 20 -5.88 -14.36 -31.91
C SER A 20 -7.24 -14.35 -32.62
N THR A 21 -7.50 -15.35 -33.47
CA THR A 21 -8.78 -15.51 -34.18
C THR A 21 -9.80 -16.34 -33.42
N SER A 22 -9.43 -16.90 -32.25
CA SER A 22 -10.35 -17.71 -31.45
C SER A 22 -11.52 -16.88 -30.93
N MET A 23 -12.73 -17.38 -31.14
CA MET A 23 -13.97 -16.76 -30.61
C MET A 23 -14.20 -17.08 -29.13
N ILE A 24 -13.59 -18.16 -28.62
CA ILE A 24 -13.81 -18.65 -27.25
C ILE A 24 -12.46 -18.67 -26.50
N GLY A 25 -12.43 -18.10 -25.30
CA GLY A 25 -11.25 -18.18 -24.44
C GLY A 25 -10.00 -17.47 -24.97
N ARG A 26 -10.14 -16.59 -25.98
CA ARG A 26 -9.04 -15.86 -26.65
C ARG A 26 -8.01 -15.28 -25.70
N ALA A 27 -8.44 -14.59 -24.65
CA ALA A 27 -7.53 -13.97 -23.69
C ALA A 27 -6.64 -14.99 -22.94
N ALA A 28 -7.19 -16.16 -22.61
CA ALA A 28 -6.42 -17.23 -21.96
C ALA A 28 -5.44 -17.90 -22.94
N LEU A 29 -5.88 -18.12 -24.18
CA LEU A 29 -5.04 -18.68 -25.24
C LEU A 29 -3.86 -17.76 -25.57
N LEU A 30 -4.11 -16.46 -25.78
CA LEU A 30 -3.06 -15.47 -26.03
C LEU A 30 -2.05 -15.40 -24.88
N ARG A 31 -2.52 -15.43 -23.63
CA ARG A 31 -1.62 -15.48 -22.46
C ARG A 31 -0.74 -16.72 -22.46
N LYS A 32 -1.31 -17.89 -22.77
CA LYS A 32 -0.55 -19.15 -22.87
C LYS A 32 0.52 -19.07 -23.96
N VAL A 33 0.16 -18.56 -25.14
CA VAL A 33 1.10 -18.40 -26.26
C VAL A 33 2.21 -17.39 -25.93
N ALA A 34 1.92 -16.29 -25.24
CA ALA A 34 2.92 -15.34 -24.78
C ALA A 34 3.94 -15.99 -23.83
N THR A 35 3.49 -16.79 -22.86
CA THR A 35 4.38 -17.49 -21.92
C THR A 35 5.37 -18.44 -22.61
N ASN A 36 5.01 -19.01 -23.77
CA ASN A 36 5.89 -19.89 -24.53
C ASN A 36 7.15 -19.19 -25.08
N VAL A 37 7.09 -17.86 -25.27
CA VAL A 37 8.23 -17.07 -25.78
C VAL A 37 8.86 -16.18 -24.70
N GLU A 38 8.07 -15.75 -23.70
CA GLU A 38 8.51 -14.91 -22.57
C GLU A 38 9.20 -15.71 -21.45
N ASN A 39 9.96 -16.74 -21.80
CA ASN A 39 10.79 -17.53 -20.87
C ASN A 39 12.25 -17.56 -21.31
N ASN A 40 13.14 -17.84 -20.36
CA ASN A 40 14.60 -17.91 -20.59
C ASN A 40 15.17 -16.64 -21.23
N VAL A 41 14.70 -15.47 -20.78
CA VAL A 41 15.17 -14.16 -21.25
C VAL A 41 16.38 -13.69 -20.43
N CYS A 42 17.32 -13.02 -21.08
CA CYS A 42 18.42 -12.30 -20.45
C CYS A 42 17.95 -10.89 -20.02
N ILE A 43 18.25 -10.47 -18.80
CA ILE A 43 17.99 -9.10 -18.34
C ILE A 43 19.07 -8.18 -18.91
N LEU A 44 18.69 -7.22 -19.75
CA LEU A 44 19.63 -6.25 -20.34
C LEU A 44 19.90 -5.05 -19.44
N GLY A 45 18.93 -4.68 -18.62
CA GLY A 45 18.98 -3.49 -17.78
C GLY A 45 17.64 -3.23 -17.10
N ALA A 46 17.59 -2.15 -16.34
CA ALA A 46 16.38 -1.66 -15.69
C ALA A 46 16.25 -0.15 -15.91
N THR A 47 15.01 0.33 -15.95
CA THR A 47 14.71 1.76 -15.94
C THR A 47 14.09 2.13 -14.60
N ALA A 48 14.22 3.39 -14.21
CA ALA A 48 13.55 3.97 -13.06
C ALA A 48 12.87 5.27 -13.51
N ILE A 49 11.54 5.29 -13.44
CA ILE A 49 10.74 6.46 -13.80
C ILE A 49 10.20 7.06 -12.52
N GLU A 50 10.45 8.34 -12.31
CA GLU A 50 9.94 9.08 -11.16
C GLU A 50 8.62 9.75 -11.52
N ASP A 51 7.60 9.51 -10.69
CA ASP A 51 6.34 10.26 -10.74
C ASP A 51 6.50 11.56 -9.95
N LYS A 52 6.50 12.68 -10.67
CA LYS A 52 6.91 13.98 -10.14
C LYS A 52 5.80 14.59 -9.30
N LEU A 53 6.10 14.84 -8.03
CA LEU A 53 5.21 15.57 -7.13
C LEU A 53 5.13 17.06 -7.49
N GLN A 54 4.03 17.71 -7.09
CA GLN A 54 3.95 19.16 -7.12
C GLN A 54 5.04 19.78 -6.22
N GLN A 55 5.44 21.00 -6.54
CA GLN A 55 6.46 21.72 -5.80
C GLN A 55 6.06 21.91 -4.34
N GLY A 56 6.98 21.60 -3.42
CA GLY A 56 6.77 21.79 -1.98
C GLY A 56 5.92 20.72 -1.28
N VAL A 57 5.44 19.69 -1.99
CA VAL A 57 4.63 18.62 -1.39
C VAL A 57 5.39 17.86 -0.28
N PRO A 58 6.65 17.41 -0.48
CA PRO A 58 7.39 16.71 0.58
C PRO A 58 7.58 17.57 1.83
N GLU A 59 7.96 18.84 1.66
CA GLU A 59 8.19 19.79 2.76
C GLU A 59 6.90 20.09 3.52
N SER A 60 5.79 20.23 2.79
CA SER A 60 4.47 20.51 3.37
C SER A 60 3.97 19.32 4.19
N ILE A 61 4.03 18.10 3.65
CA ILE A 61 3.62 16.89 4.39
C ILE A 61 4.48 16.69 5.64
N GLU A 62 5.80 16.87 5.53
CA GLU A 62 6.69 16.77 6.68
C GLU A 62 6.35 17.81 7.76
N SER A 63 6.08 19.06 7.35
CA SER A 63 5.71 20.15 8.26
C SER A 63 4.39 19.88 8.97
N LEU A 64 3.35 19.43 8.25
CA LEU A 64 2.06 19.02 8.82
C LEU A 64 2.25 17.91 9.87
N ARG A 65 3.05 16.89 9.55
CA ARG A 65 3.34 15.78 10.47
C ARG A 65 4.08 16.25 11.73
N LYS A 66 5.08 17.13 11.59
CA LYS A 66 5.79 17.73 12.73
C LYS A 66 4.89 18.60 13.61
N ALA A 67 3.87 19.23 13.02
CA ALA A 67 2.83 19.97 13.74
C ALA A 67 1.79 19.08 14.42
N GLY A 68 1.92 17.74 14.36
CA GLY A 68 0.99 16.80 14.99
C GLY A 68 -0.25 16.46 14.13
N ILE A 69 -0.31 16.93 12.88
CA ILE A 69 -1.41 16.61 11.97
C ILE A 69 -1.17 15.24 11.35
N LYS A 70 -2.13 14.32 11.53
CA LYS A 70 -2.09 12.99 10.91
C LYS A 70 -2.49 13.09 9.45
N VAL A 71 -1.56 12.76 8.55
CA VAL A 71 -1.80 12.80 7.10
C VAL A 71 -2.18 11.41 6.61
N TRP A 72 -3.36 11.29 6.02
CA TRP A 72 -3.91 10.05 5.46
C TRP A 72 -4.08 10.23 3.95
N VAL A 73 -3.51 9.31 3.16
CA VAL A 73 -3.60 9.36 1.69
C VAL A 73 -4.55 8.29 1.20
N LEU A 74 -5.61 8.70 0.50
CA LEU A 74 -6.66 7.83 -0.03
C LEU A 74 -6.69 7.91 -1.57
N THR A 75 -6.02 6.98 -2.25
CA THR A 75 -5.84 7.01 -3.71
C THR A 75 -6.57 5.88 -4.44
N GLY A 76 -7.04 6.17 -5.66
CA GLY A 76 -7.55 5.16 -6.59
C GLY A 76 -6.43 4.33 -7.26
N ASP A 77 -5.17 4.73 -7.11
CA ASP A 77 -4.04 4.06 -7.74
C ASP A 77 -3.70 2.69 -7.17
N LYS A 78 -2.86 1.97 -7.93
CA LYS A 78 -2.27 0.70 -7.49
C LYS A 78 -1.42 0.90 -6.23
N GLN A 79 -1.33 -0.17 -5.44
CA GLN A 79 -0.62 -0.16 -4.16
C GLN A 79 0.87 0.21 -4.34
N GLU A 80 1.50 -0.30 -5.39
CA GLU A 80 2.92 -0.09 -5.67
C GLU A 80 3.21 1.39 -5.95
N THR A 81 2.39 2.03 -6.79
CA THR A 81 2.45 3.47 -7.07
C THR A 81 2.18 4.30 -5.83
N ALA A 82 1.14 3.96 -5.06
CA ALA A 82 0.78 4.65 -3.83
C ALA A 82 1.93 4.62 -2.79
N ILE A 83 2.59 3.48 -2.66
CA ILE A 83 3.77 3.32 -1.78
C ILE A 83 4.94 4.15 -2.30
N SER A 84 5.20 4.14 -3.61
CA SER A 84 6.25 4.94 -4.25
C SER A 84 6.04 6.44 -3.96
N ILE A 85 4.84 6.94 -4.21
CA ILE A 85 4.44 8.32 -3.88
C ILE A 85 4.54 8.57 -2.37
N GLY A 86 4.17 7.60 -1.54
CA GLY A 86 4.34 7.67 -0.09
C GLY A 86 5.78 7.95 0.32
N TYR A 87 6.76 7.29 -0.29
CA TYR A 87 8.18 7.56 -0.03
C TYR A 87 8.65 8.88 -0.63
N SER A 88 8.33 9.16 -1.90
CA SER A 88 8.75 10.42 -2.56
C SER A 88 8.23 11.66 -1.84
N SER A 89 7.05 11.56 -1.21
CA SER A 89 6.40 12.65 -0.48
C SER A 89 6.79 12.74 1.00
N ARG A 90 7.73 11.91 1.47
CA ARG A 90 8.12 11.77 2.89
C ARG A 90 6.94 11.44 3.84
N LEU A 91 5.83 10.95 3.28
CA LEU A 91 4.73 10.39 4.04
C LEU A 91 5.19 9.08 4.69
N LEU A 92 5.75 8.16 3.90
CA LEU A 92 6.40 6.93 4.36
C LEU A 92 7.90 7.15 4.50
N THR A 93 8.49 6.58 5.55
CA THR A 93 9.94 6.60 5.78
C THR A 93 10.44 5.20 6.12
N SER A 94 11.70 4.89 5.81
CA SER A 94 12.29 3.56 6.06
C SER A 94 12.28 3.14 7.54
N GLY A 95 12.30 4.09 8.47
CA GLY A 95 12.21 3.83 9.91
C GLY A 95 10.80 3.51 10.43
N MET A 96 9.78 3.40 9.57
CA MET A 96 8.42 3.09 10.00
C MET A 96 8.14 1.58 10.05
N THR A 97 7.46 1.13 11.11
CA THR A 97 6.82 -0.19 11.11
C THR A 97 5.57 -0.15 10.23
N GLN A 98 5.50 -1.00 9.21
CA GLN A 98 4.40 -1.03 8.26
C GLN A 98 3.43 -2.19 8.52
N PHE A 99 2.17 -1.88 8.77
CA PHE A 99 1.08 -2.86 8.80
C PHE A 99 0.38 -2.89 7.44
N ARG A 100 0.43 -4.02 6.74
CA ARG A 100 -0.18 -4.18 5.41
C ARG A 100 -1.41 -5.08 5.52
N ILE A 101 -2.59 -4.51 5.29
CA ILE A 101 -3.86 -5.22 5.30
C ILE A 101 -4.30 -5.44 3.85
N LYS A 102 -4.12 -6.66 3.36
CA LYS A 102 -4.52 -7.11 2.03
C LYS A 102 -5.16 -8.49 2.11
N SER A 103 -6.43 -8.58 1.77
CA SER A 103 -7.25 -9.78 1.88
C SER A 103 -8.47 -9.70 0.95
N ASN A 104 -9.02 -10.86 0.60
CA ASN A 104 -10.21 -11.02 -0.24
C ASN A 104 -11.38 -11.68 0.51
N ASN A 105 -11.33 -11.72 1.85
CA ASN A 105 -12.40 -12.24 2.70
C ASN A 105 -12.35 -11.61 4.10
N ARG A 106 -13.49 -11.65 4.80
CA ARG A 106 -13.71 -11.00 6.09
C ARG A 106 -12.85 -11.61 7.20
N GLU A 107 -12.78 -12.93 7.30
CA GLU A 107 -12.05 -13.65 8.35
C GLU A 107 -10.55 -13.37 8.29
N SER A 108 -9.99 -13.29 7.09
CA SER A 108 -8.59 -12.93 6.91
C SER A 108 -8.34 -11.44 7.13
N CYS A 109 -9.30 -10.54 6.86
CA CYS A 109 -9.18 -9.13 7.27
C CYS A 109 -9.11 -9.03 8.81
N ARG A 110 -10.05 -9.70 9.50
CA ARG A 110 -10.12 -9.74 10.97
C ARG A 110 -8.82 -10.20 11.60
N ARG A 111 -8.29 -11.35 11.18
CA ARG A 111 -7.02 -11.87 11.71
C ARG A 111 -5.87 -10.88 11.52
N ARG A 112 -5.72 -10.32 10.32
CA ARG A 112 -4.64 -9.35 10.03
C ARG A 112 -4.76 -8.07 10.87
N LEU A 113 -5.97 -7.58 11.09
CA LEU A 113 -6.21 -6.42 11.96
C LEU A 113 -5.87 -6.74 13.42
N GLN A 114 -6.30 -7.90 13.93
CA GLN A 114 -5.99 -8.34 15.29
C GLN A 114 -4.49 -8.53 15.52
N ASP A 115 -3.79 -9.17 14.57
CA ASP A 115 -2.34 -9.35 14.61
C ASP A 115 -1.62 -8.00 14.61
N ALA A 116 -2.02 -7.09 13.71
CA ALA A 116 -1.46 -5.74 13.63
C ALA A 116 -1.71 -4.92 14.91
N LEU A 117 -2.90 -5.04 15.51
CA LEU A 117 -3.21 -4.41 16.80
C LEU A 117 -2.32 -4.94 17.91
N LEU A 118 -2.12 -6.26 17.99
CA LEU A 118 -1.24 -6.88 18.98
C LEU A 118 0.21 -6.39 18.82
N MET A 119 0.71 -6.36 17.59
CA MET A 119 2.06 -5.87 17.28
C MET A 119 2.20 -4.36 17.58
N SER A 120 1.19 -3.55 17.26
CA SER A 120 1.20 -2.11 17.52
C SER A 120 1.29 -1.79 19.02
N ARG A 121 0.68 -2.63 19.88
CA ARG A 121 0.77 -2.51 21.35
C ARG A 121 2.17 -2.86 21.85
N LYS A 122 2.80 -3.91 21.30
CA LYS A 122 4.18 -4.30 21.65
C LYS A 122 5.20 -3.23 21.25
N ASN A 123 5.01 -2.57 20.12
CA ASN A 123 5.86 -1.44 19.68
C ASN A 123 5.81 -0.22 20.63
N MET A 124 4.79 -0.12 21.50
CA MET A 124 4.71 0.90 22.55
C MET A 124 5.26 0.41 23.90
N ALA A 125 5.52 -0.89 24.05
CA ALA A 125 5.83 -1.53 25.33
C ALA A 125 7.26 -2.10 25.43
N ALA A 126 8.12 -1.93 24.41
CA ALA A 126 9.49 -2.44 24.43
C ALA A 126 10.37 -1.63 25.42
N PRO A 127 10.94 -2.25 26.48
CA PRO A 127 11.93 -1.63 27.35
C PRO A 127 13.34 -1.77 26.78
N GLU A 128 14.18 -0.74 26.95
CA GLU A 128 15.60 -0.77 26.59
C GLU A 128 16.38 -1.77 27.45
N VAL A 129 17.16 -2.65 26.81
CA VAL A 129 18.26 -3.37 27.47
C VAL A 129 19.56 -2.65 27.11
N GLY A 130 19.97 -1.73 28.01
CA GLY A 130 21.37 -1.38 28.31
C GLY A 130 22.20 -0.60 27.30
N ASN A 131 22.45 0.69 27.58
CA ASN A 131 23.77 1.11 28.04
C ASN A 131 23.73 2.48 28.72
N TYR A 132 24.24 2.53 29.94
CA TYR A 132 24.39 3.75 30.75
C TYR A 132 25.47 4.64 30.15
N PHE A 133 25.12 5.82 29.64
CA PHE A 133 25.94 7.04 29.70
C PHE A 133 25.03 8.28 29.66
N GLU A 134 25.42 9.27 30.45
CA GLU A 134 24.59 10.35 31.01
C GLU A 134 24.04 11.37 29.99
N GLY A 135 22.83 11.86 30.28
CA GLY A 135 22.45 13.24 29.98
C GLY A 135 21.67 13.48 28.69
N SER A 136 20.40 13.07 28.63
CA SER A 136 19.29 13.84 28.02
C SER A 136 17.97 13.08 28.17
N SER A 137 16.90 13.81 28.47
CA SER A 137 15.54 13.32 28.59
C SER A 137 15.03 12.71 27.28
N ASN A 138 15.25 11.42 27.06
CA ASN A 138 14.66 10.70 25.92
C ASN A 138 13.66 9.67 26.42
N GLY A 139 12.38 10.06 26.38
CA GLY A 139 11.27 9.13 26.55
C GLY A 139 11.36 8.00 25.52
N VAL A 140 10.85 6.83 25.91
CA VAL A 140 10.73 5.60 25.10
C VAL A 140 10.49 5.94 23.62
N VAL A 141 11.51 5.71 22.78
CA VAL A 141 11.42 6.03 21.35
C VAL A 141 10.57 4.95 20.67
N SER A 142 9.26 5.12 20.67
CA SER A 142 8.36 4.25 19.91
C SER A 142 8.56 4.47 18.41
N THR A 143 8.81 3.39 17.68
CA THR A 143 8.97 3.43 16.22
C THR A 143 7.68 3.91 15.55
N PRO A 144 7.72 4.97 14.70
CA PRO A 144 6.53 5.43 13.99
C PRO A 144 5.90 4.31 13.17
N MET A 145 4.56 4.26 13.16
CA MET A 145 3.82 3.20 12.46
C MET A 145 3.08 3.76 11.25
N ALA A 146 2.96 2.95 10.20
CA ALA A 146 2.19 3.23 9.01
C ALA A 146 1.23 2.07 8.70
N LEU A 147 -0.02 2.39 8.37
CA LEU A 147 -1.03 1.42 7.93
C LEU A 147 -1.21 1.54 6.42
N ILE A 148 -1.10 0.42 5.70
CA ILE A 148 -1.35 0.34 4.26
C ILE A 148 -2.49 -0.65 4.03
N ILE A 149 -3.54 -0.21 3.35
CA ILE A 149 -4.74 -1.01 3.11
C ILE A 149 -5.23 -0.84 1.66
N ASP A 150 -5.72 -1.92 1.06
CA ASP A 150 -6.32 -1.88 -0.27
C ASP A 150 -7.85 -1.79 -0.24
N GLY A 151 -8.43 -1.25 -1.32
CA GLY A 151 -9.87 -1.10 -1.47
C GLY A 151 -10.63 -2.42 -1.33
N THR A 152 -10.07 -3.54 -1.78
CA THR A 152 -10.68 -4.87 -1.63
C THR A 152 -10.81 -5.26 -0.16
N SER A 153 -9.79 -5.04 0.67
CA SER A 153 -9.90 -5.29 2.12
C SER A 153 -10.90 -4.35 2.79
N LEU A 154 -10.94 -3.08 2.37
CA LEU A 154 -11.86 -2.08 2.90
C LEU A 154 -13.34 -2.43 2.70
N VAL A 155 -13.69 -3.18 1.64
CA VAL A 155 -15.06 -3.67 1.44
C VAL A 155 -15.52 -4.51 2.64
N TYR A 156 -14.66 -5.39 3.16
CA TYR A 156 -15.00 -6.25 4.30
C TYR A 156 -14.89 -5.52 5.64
N ILE A 157 -14.07 -4.47 5.71
CA ILE A 157 -13.74 -3.78 6.96
C ILE A 157 -14.76 -2.69 7.30
N LEU A 158 -15.23 -1.95 6.29
CA LEU A 158 -16.22 -0.87 6.46
C LEU A 158 -17.67 -1.38 6.57
N ASP A 159 -17.87 -2.70 6.68
CA ASP A 159 -19.19 -3.35 6.87
C ASP A 159 -19.54 -3.49 8.38
N ASN A 160 -19.23 -2.46 9.16
CA ASN A 160 -19.45 -2.29 10.62
C ASN A 160 -18.65 -3.21 11.58
N GLU A 161 -18.52 -4.51 11.34
CA GLU A 161 -17.95 -5.44 12.34
C GLU A 161 -16.47 -5.21 12.67
N LEU A 162 -15.70 -4.66 11.73
CA LEU A 162 -14.24 -4.49 11.84
C LEU A 162 -13.81 -3.03 11.87
N GLU A 163 -14.77 -2.10 11.85
CA GLU A 163 -14.49 -0.66 11.84
C GLU A 163 -13.73 -0.24 13.10
N GLU A 164 -14.06 -0.84 14.25
CA GLU A 164 -13.46 -0.49 15.53
C GLU A 164 -11.99 -0.90 15.58
N GLU A 165 -11.66 -2.12 15.14
CA GLU A 165 -10.28 -2.58 15.03
C GLU A 165 -9.48 -1.75 14.03
N LEU A 166 -10.08 -1.38 12.89
CA LEU A 166 -9.44 -0.50 11.91
C LEU A 166 -9.16 0.86 12.54
N PHE A 167 -10.14 1.46 13.21
CA PHE A 167 -10.00 2.77 13.84
C PHE A 167 -8.92 2.77 14.92
N GLU A 168 -8.91 1.77 15.81
CA GLU A 168 -7.90 1.65 16.86
C GLU A 168 -6.48 1.47 16.30
N LEU A 169 -6.32 0.68 15.24
CA LEU A 169 -5.02 0.52 14.59
C LEU A 169 -4.59 1.81 13.87
N ALA A 170 -5.50 2.42 13.11
CA ALA A 170 -5.23 3.65 12.36
C ALA A 170 -4.90 4.83 13.29
N ARG A 171 -5.57 4.94 14.44
CA ARG A 171 -5.31 5.97 15.45
C ARG A 171 -3.90 5.86 16.04
N ARG A 172 -3.34 4.65 16.13
CA ARG A 172 -1.95 4.42 16.59
C ARG A 172 -0.92 4.69 15.50
N CYS A 173 -1.32 4.65 14.23
CA CYS A 173 -0.42 4.92 13.12
C CYS A 173 -0.22 6.43 12.92
N SER A 174 1.00 6.81 12.58
CA SER A 174 1.36 8.18 12.20
C SER A 174 0.88 8.53 10.79
N VAL A 175 0.69 7.51 9.95
CA VAL A 175 0.30 7.59 8.55
C VAL A 175 -0.64 6.46 8.20
N VAL A 176 -1.63 6.75 7.36
CA VAL A 176 -2.50 5.76 6.74
C VAL A 176 -2.47 5.97 5.23
N LEU A 177 -2.24 4.90 4.48
CA LEU A 177 -2.24 4.88 3.02
C LEU A 177 -3.27 3.85 2.53
N CYS A 178 -4.34 4.34 1.92
CA CYS A 178 -5.34 3.51 1.28
C CYS A 178 -5.17 3.57 -0.23
N CYS A 179 -5.13 2.41 -0.89
CA CYS A 179 -4.92 2.30 -2.33
C CYS A 179 -6.09 1.56 -3.00
N ARG A 180 -6.32 1.82 -4.30
CA ARG A 180 -7.49 1.34 -5.06
C ARG A 180 -8.83 1.60 -4.36
N VAL A 181 -8.97 2.75 -3.69
CA VAL A 181 -10.22 3.08 -2.99
C VAL A 181 -11.21 3.80 -3.87
N ALA A 182 -12.47 3.34 -3.85
CA ALA A 182 -13.59 3.99 -4.52
C ALA A 182 -14.04 5.26 -3.77
N PRO A 183 -14.71 6.22 -4.43
CA PRO A 183 -15.20 7.45 -3.78
C PRO A 183 -16.03 7.19 -2.50
N LEU A 184 -16.92 6.19 -2.54
CA LEU A 184 -17.73 5.81 -1.37
C LEU A 184 -16.88 5.29 -0.21
N GLN A 185 -15.79 4.57 -0.50
CA GLN A 185 -14.87 4.09 0.54
C GLN A 185 -14.06 5.25 1.13
N LYS A 186 -13.64 6.24 0.32
CA LYS A 186 -13.01 7.46 0.83
C LYS A 186 -13.94 8.18 1.81
N ALA A 187 -15.21 8.36 1.45
CA ALA A 187 -16.21 8.95 2.32
C ALA A 187 -16.45 8.12 3.60
N GLY A 188 -16.48 6.79 3.48
CA GLY A 188 -16.60 5.87 4.61
C GLY A 188 -15.46 6.03 5.62
N ILE A 189 -14.21 6.12 5.15
CA ILE A 189 -13.04 6.35 6.02
C ILE A 189 -13.13 7.70 6.73
N VAL A 190 -13.50 8.76 6.02
CA VAL A 190 -13.66 10.09 6.64
C VAL A 190 -14.79 10.06 7.67
N SER A 191 -15.91 9.41 7.37
CA SER A 191 -17.04 9.24 8.29
C SER A 191 -16.65 8.47 9.54
N LEU A 192 -15.89 7.37 9.39
CA LEU A 192 -15.35 6.55 10.47
C LEU A 192 -14.55 7.41 11.47
N VAL A 193 -13.63 8.26 10.98
CA VAL A 193 -12.82 9.14 11.83
C VAL A 193 -13.66 10.22 12.50
N LYS A 194 -14.54 10.89 11.74
CA LYS A 194 -15.41 11.98 12.25
C LYS A 194 -16.36 11.52 13.34
N LYS A 195 -16.86 10.29 13.28
CA LYS A 195 -17.81 9.75 14.27
C LYS A 195 -17.13 9.33 15.58
N ARG A 196 -15.83 9.03 15.55
CA ARG A 196 -15.08 8.44 16.68
C ARG A 196 -14.01 9.37 17.27
N THR A 197 -13.86 10.58 16.74
CA THR A 197 -12.95 11.61 17.26
C THR A 197 -13.68 12.95 17.36
N ALA A 198 -13.26 13.78 18.31
CA ALA A 198 -13.65 15.19 18.35
C ALA A 198 -12.77 16.07 17.44
N ASP A 199 -11.78 15.46 16.78
CA ASP A 199 -10.80 16.15 15.96
C ASP A 199 -11.43 16.72 14.69
N MET A 200 -10.90 17.85 14.22
CA MET A 200 -11.28 18.40 12.93
C MET A 200 -10.66 17.58 11.80
N THR A 201 -11.48 17.23 10.81
CA THR A 201 -11.02 16.51 9.62
C THR A 201 -11.03 17.46 8.42
N LEU A 202 -10.00 17.35 7.58
CA LEU A 202 -9.85 18.12 6.36
C LEU A 202 -9.58 17.14 5.21
N ALA A 203 -10.32 17.28 4.11
CA ALA A 203 -10.16 16.48 2.91
C ALA A 203 -9.74 17.40 1.75
N ILE A 204 -8.65 17.05 1.07
CA ILE A 204 -8.13 17.73 -0.11
C ILE A 204 -8.12 16.71 -1.24
N GLY A 205 -8.62 17.11 -2.41
CA GLY A 205 -8.62 16.34 -3.65
C GLY A 205 -9.00 17.24 -4.82
N ASP A 206 -8.74 16.77 -6.03
CA ASP A 206 -9.14 17.36 -7.30
C ASP A 206 -10.42 16.72 -7.88
#